data_AF-A0A8S3TIW4-F1
#
_entry.id   AF-A0A8S3TIW4-F1
#
_cell.length_a   1.000
_cell.length_b   1.000
_cell.length_c   1.000
_cell.angle_alpha   90.00
_cell.angle_beta   90.00
_cell.angle_gamma   90.00
#
_symmetry.space_group_name_H-M   'P 1'
#
loop_
_entity.id
_entity.type
_entity.pdbx_description
1 polymer ?
#
loop_
_entity_poly.entity_id
_entity_poly.type
_entity_poly.pdbx_seq_one_letter_code
_entity_poly.pdbx_strand_id
1 'polypeptide(L)'
;MEIKKTRITINNHLDKLQEDLMKQINELEEEGTSKICQLLSSLEKKEKEIEECQNSILNIKKHTTDLQMFLSIKQIEEDVYSKEFCKLQWTFHNESVLKTPYGIDVDNDGNVFVVGHRSNNVVVISSDGKRHREILTVSDGLDNPMSLHYSGTTNQLLVANYFNSKLFC
;
A
#
# COMPACT_ATOMS: atom_id res chain seq x y z
N MET A 1 -2.07 60.40 82.44
CA MET A 1 -0.98 60.88 81.56
C MET A 1 -0.27 59.70 80.88
N GLU A 2 0.04 58.64 81.62
CA GLU A 2 0.63 57.35 81.15
C GLU A 2 -0.11 56.70 79.97
N ILE A 3 -1.43 56.45 80.08
CA ILE A 3 -2.22 55.71 79.08
C ILE A 3 -2.14 56.34 77.67
N LYS A 4 -2.13 57.67 77.58
CA LYS A 4 -1.98 58.38 76.28
C LYS A 4 -0.62 58.13 75.65
N LYS A 5 0.47 58.09 76.44
CA LYS A 5 1.81 57.77 75.94
C LYS A 5 1.87 56.34 75.42
N THR A 6 1.36 55.38 76.20
CA THR A 6 1.32 53.96 75.80
C THR A 6 0.56 53.76 74.49
N ARG A 7 -0.61 54.40 74.32
CA ARG A 7 -1.38 54.34 73.07
C ARG A 7 -0.59 54.85 71.86
N ILE A 8 0.13 55.97 72.00
CA ILE A 8 0.96 56.52 70.92
C ILE A 8 2.08 55.54 70.56
N THR A 9 2.75 54.95 71.55
CA THR A 9 3.80 53.96 71.31
C THR A 9 3.26 52.72 70.58
N ILE A 10 2.10 52.21 70.98
CA ILE A 10 1.45 51.05 70.33
C ILE A 10 1.10 51.39 68.87
N ASN A 11 0.48 52.55 68.63
CA ASN A 11 0.11 52.96 67.28
C ASN A 11 1.33 53.11 66.38
N ASN A 12 2.39 53.77 66.84
CA ASN A 12 3.64 53.88 66.07
C ASN A 12 4.27 52.52 65.76
N HIS A 13 4.14 51.55 66.68
CA HIS A 13 4.64 50.20 66.45
C HIS A 13 3.81 49.45 65.41
N LEU A 14 2.47 49.59 65.46
CA LEU A 14 1.54 49.04 64.47
C LEU A 14 1.78 49.64 63.08
N ASP A 15 1.96 50.95 62.98
CA ASP A 15 2.25 51.64 61.72
C ASP A 15 3.56 51.10 61.11
N LYS A 16 4.60 50.94 61.94
CA LYS A 16 5.87 50.37 61.49
C LYS A 16 5.75 48.91 61.04
N LEU A 17 5.00 48.09 61.78
CA LEU A 17 4.71 46.71 61.40
C LEU A 17 3.97 46.63 60.07
N GLN A 18 3.02 47.55 59.84
CA GLN A 18 2.28 47.63 58.58
C GLN A 18 3.20 48.03 57.42
N GLU A 19 4.09 49.00 57.61
CA GLU A 19 5.08 49.39 56.60
C GLU A 19 6.05 48.24 56.26
N ASP A 20 6.58 47.56 57.29
CA ASP A 20 7.49 46.42 57.11
C ASP A 20 6.80 45.27 56.37
N LEU A 21 5.52 45.00 56.68
CA LEU A 21 4.73 43.95 55.99
C LEU A 21 4.47 44.31 54.53
N MET A 22 4.07 45.55 54.25
CA MET A 22 3.86 46.04 52.88
C MET A 22 5.12 45.94 52.04
N LYS A 23 6.28 46.25 52.62
CA LYS A 23 7.56 46.13 51.94
C LYS A 23 7.89 44.67 51.59
N GLN A 24 7.73 43.75 52.53
CA GLN A 24 7.97 42.32 52.28
C GLN A 24 7.04 41.75 51.20
N ILE A 25 5.76 42.16 51.20
CA ILE A 25 4.80 41.75 50.18
C ILE A 25 5.26 42.22 48.78
N ASN A 26 5.63 43.48 48.63
CA ASN A 26 6.08 44.02 47.35
C ASN A 26 7.37 43.33 46.85
N GLU A 27 8.34 43.09 47.74
CA GLU A 27 9.58 42.39 47.40
C GLU A 27 9.30 40.95 46.93
N LEU A 28 8.40 40.23 47.62
CA LEU A 28 7.99 38.89 47.23
C LEU A 28 7.24 38.87 45.89
N GLU A 29 6.36 39.84 45.65
CA GLU A 29 5.63 39.97 44.38
C GLU A 29 6.58 40.27 43.21
N GLU A 30 7.56 41.15 43.41
CA GLU A 30 8.56 41.50 42.40
C GLU A 30 9.48 40.31 42.09
N GLU A 31 9.99 39.63 43.11
CA GLU A 31 10.84 38.44 42.94
C GLU A 31 10.09 37.31 42.23
N GLY A 32 8.84 37.06 42.62
CA GLY A 32 7.97 36.08 41.99
C GLY A 32 7.71 36.38 40.52
N THR A 33 7.36 37.64 40.21
CA THR A 33 7.12 38.10 38.83
C THR A 33 8.36 37.96 37.97
N SER A 34 9.53 38.35 38.49
CA SER A 34 10.80 38.22 37.78
C SER A 34 11.13 36.77 37.42
N LYS A 35 10.97 35.83 38.37
CA LYS A 35 11.19 34.40 38.11
C LYS A 35 10.20 33.85 37.07
N ILE A 36 8.93 34.23 37.14
CA ILE A 36 7.91 33.81 36.15
C ILE A 36 8.28 34.31 34.75
N CYS A 37 8.66 35.58 34.60
CA CYS A 37 9.06 36.13 33.31
C CYS A 37 10.29 35.41 32.72
N GLN A 38 11.29 35.09 33.55
CA GLN A 38 12.45 34.32 33.12
C GLN A 38 12.05 32.92 32.63
N LEU A 39 11.20 32.21 33.38
CA LEU A 39 10.71 30.89 32.99
C LEU A 39 9.92 30.94 31.68
N LEU A 40 9.04 31.93 31.50
CA LEU A 40 8.29 32.14 30.26
C LEU A 40 9.23 32.34 29.08
N SER A 41 10.23 33.22 29.19
CA SER A 41 11.19 33.44 28.10
C SER A 41 11.98 32.17 27.74
N SER A 42 12.29 31.33 28.73
CA SER A 42 12.96 30.05 28.50
C SER A 42 12.04 29.03 27.84
N LEU A 43 10.75 29.02 28.19
CA LEU A 43 9.77 28.12 27.59
C LEU A 43 9.49 28.48 26.13
N GLU A 44 9.31 29.77 25.84
CA GLU A 44 9.12 30.27 24.46
C GLU A 44 10.31 29.89 23.56
N LYS A 45 11.54 30.02 24.08
CA LYS A 45 12.74 29.57 23.35
C LYS A 45 12.72 28.07 23.08
N LYS A 46 12.31 27.27 24.07
CA LYS A 46 12.23 25.81 23.94
C LYS A 46 11.14 25.38 22.95
N GLU A 47 10.02 26.07 22.94
CA GLU A 47 8.94 25.84 21.97
C GLU A 47 9.43 26.06 20.53
N LYS A 48 10.17 27.15 20.30
CA LYS A 48 10.78 27.42 18.99
C LYS A 48 11.79 26.34 18.57
N GLU A 49 12.66 25.91 19.49
CA GLU A 49 13.61 24.82 19.23
C GLU A 49 12.89 23.49 18.88
N ILE A 50 11.74 23.22 19.51
CA ILE A 50 10.90 22.06 19.19
C ILE A 50 10.32 22.17 17.79
N GLU A 51 9.81 23.34 17.40
CA GLU A 51 9.24 23.57 16.07
C GLU A 51 10.29 23.37 14.95
N GLU A 52 11.50 23.90 15.14
CA GLU A 52 12.62 23.68 14.20
C GLU A 52 12.99 22.19 14.06
N CYS A 53 12.96 21.45 15.17
CA CYS A 53 13.19 20.00 15.17
C CYS A 53 12.07 19.25 14.44
N GLN A 54 10.80 19.62 14.66
CA GLN A 54 9.66 19.03 13.97
C GLN A 54 9.73 19.21 12.45
N ASN A 55 10.12 20.40 11.98
CA ASN A 55 10.33 20.68 10.56
C ASN A 55 11.46 19.83 9.97
N SER A 56 12.56 19.66 10.72
CA SER A 56 13.67 18.80 10.31
C SER A 56 13.25 17.33 10.18
N ILE A 57 12.45 16.82 11.13
CA ILE A 57 11.89 15.46 11.08
C ILE A 57 10.98 15.28 9.86
N LEU A 58 10.15 16.27 9.53
CA LEU A 58 9.28 16.21 8.35
C LEU A 58 10.08 16.08 7.05
N ASN A 59 11.15 16.86 6.91
CA ASN A 59 12.05 16.77 5.75
C ASN A 59 12.73 15.40 5.65
N ILE A 60 13.20 14.84 6.77
CA ILE A 60 13.80 13.48 6.79
C ILE A 60 12.78 12.42 6.39
N LYS A 61 11.53 12.52 6.87
CA LYS A 61 10.45 11.60 6.49
C LYS A 61 10.18 11.62 4.98
N LYS A 62 10.16 12.80 4.36
CA LYS A 62 10.00 12.96 2.91
C LYS A 62 11.12 12.26 2.12
N HIS A 63 12.38 12.45 2.51
CA HIS A 63 13.49 11.77 1.83
C HIS A 63 13.47 10.25 2.01
N THR A 64 12.96 9.76 3.14
CA THR A 64 12.81 8.32 3.39
C THR A 64 11.79 7.69 2.43
N THR A 65 10.67 8.37 2.16
CA THR A 65 9.67 7.88 1.19
C THR A 65 10.21 7.86 -0.23
N ASP A 66 11.01 8.86 -0.62
CA ASP A 66 11.65 8.89 -1.95
C ASP A 66 12.62 7.71 -2.13
N LEU A 67 13.41 7.40 -1.09
CA LEU A 67 14.31 6.25 -1.10
C LEU A 67 13.56 4.92 -1.17
N GLN A 68 12.47 4.77 -0.42
CA GLN A 68 11.61 3.57 -0.48
C GLN A 68 11.03 3.37 -1.87
N MET A 69 10.60 4.44 -2.53
CA MET A 69 10.12 4.40 -3.91
C MET A 69 11.23 3.98 -4.87
N PHE A 70 12.43 4.56 -4.74
CA PHE A 70 13.57 4.20 -5.57
C PHE A 70 13.95 2.72 -5.42
N LEU A 71 14.02 2.20 -4.19
CA LEU A 71 14.31 0.79 -3.92
C LEU A 71 13.26 -0.13 -4.53
N SER A 72 11.98 0.24 -4.43
CA SER A 72 10.88 -0.52 -5.04
C SER A 72 11.00 -0.57 -6.57
N ILE A 73 11.36 0.55 -7.21
CA ILE A 73 11.60 0.61 -8.65
C ILE A 73 12.78 -0.28 -9.04
N LYS A 74 13.89 -0.24 -8.28
CA LYS A 74 15.06 -1.08 -8.55
C LYS A 74 14.75 -2.57 -8.50
N GLN A 75 13.95 -3.00 -7.52
CA GLN A 75 13.49 -4.39 -7.45
C GLN A 75 12.66 -4.78 -8.68
N ILE A 76 11.75 -3.90 -9.12
CA ILE A 76 10.94 -4.13 -10.33
C ILE A 76 11.84 -4.25 -11.57
N GLU A 77 12.83 -3.38 -11.72
CA GLU A 77 13.79 -3.47 -12.83
C GLU A 77 14.51 -4.82 -12.83
N GLU A 78 15.03 -5.28 -11.68
CA GLU A 78 15.68 -6.59 -11.55
C GLU A 78 14.75 -7.76 -11.90
N ASP A 79 13.49 -7.69 -11.47
CA ASP A 79 12.49 -8.73 -11.74
C ASP A 79 12.11 -8.80 -13.23
N VAL A 80 12.11 -7.66 -13.93
CA VAL A 80 11.84 -7.59 -15.37
C VAL A 80 13.01 -8.16 -16.18
N TYR A 81 14.25 -7.86 -15.80
CA TYR A 81 15.44 -8.34 -16.52
C TYR A 81 15.79 -9.81 -16.25
N SER A 82 15.30 -10.41 -15.15
CA SER A 82 15.61 -11.79 -14.77
C SER A 82 14.66 -12.85 -15.36
N LYS A 83 13.50 -12.46 -15.91
CA LYS A 83 12.58 -13.41 -16.55
C LYS A 83 12.91 -13.60 -18.03
N GLU A 84 13.50 -14.75 -18.36
CA GLU A 84 13.55 -15.25 -19.74
C GLU A 84 12.13 -15.56 -20.25
N PHE A 85 11.53 -14.62 -20.99
CA PHE A 85 10.11 -14.67 -21.33
C PHE A 85 9.70 -15.64 -22.45
N CYS A 86 10.62 -16.37 -23.10
CA CYS A 86 10.28 -17.26 -24.21
C CYS A 86 11.08 -18.56 -24.18
N LYS A 87 10.76 -19.46 -23.25
CA LYS A 87 11.26 -20.84 -23.27
C LYS A 87 10.15 -21.77 -23.76
N LEU A 88 10.48 -22.63 -24.73
CA LEU A 88 9.60 -23.73 -25.13
C LEU A 88 9.30 -24.59 -23.89
N GLN A 89 8.02 -24.65 -23.49
CA GLN A 89 7.61 -25.36 -22.28
C GLN A 89 7.44 -26.87 -22.52
N TRP A 90 6.81 -27.24 -23.63
CA TRP A 90 6.63 -28.63 -24.07
C TRP A 90 6.20 -28.70 -25.55
N THR A 91 6.26 -29.90 -26.13
CA THR A 91 5.83 -30.20 -27.50
C THR A 91 4.83 -31.35 -27.49
N PHE A 92 3.73 -31.20 -28.21
CA PHE A 92 2.70 -32.23 -28.34
C PHE A 92 3.02 -33.17 -29.52
N HIS A 93 3.17 -34.47 -29.25
CA HIS A 93 3.68 -35.44 -30.25
C HIS A 93 2.62 -36.42 -30.77
N ASN A 94 1.34 -36.28 -30.38
CA ASN A 94 0.29 -37.24 -30.76
C ASN A 94 -0.47 -36.80 -32.02
N GLU A 95 0.16 -36.94 -33.19
CA GLU A 95 -0.42 -36.54 -34.49
C GLU A 95 -1.66 -37.34 -34.90
N SER A 96 -1.91 -38.49 -34.28
CA SER A 96 -3.14 -39.25 -34.52
C SER A 96 -4.36 -38.55 -33.92
N VAL A 97 -4.17 -37.83 -32.81
CA VAL A 97 -5.21 -37.13 -32.05
C VAL A 97 -5.38 -35.69 -32.52
N LEU A 98 -4.29 -34.93 -32.68
CA LEU A 98 -4.37 -33.51 -33.05
C LEU A 98 -3.67 -33.26 -34.38
N LYS A 99 -4.44 -32.86 -35.40
CA LYS A 99 -3.91 -32.59 -36.74
C LYS A 99 -4.16 -31.15 -37.14
N THR A 100 -3.09 -30.47 -37.53
CA THR A 100 -3.14 -29.10 -38.04
C THR A 100 -3.79 -28.16 -37.02
N PRO A 101 -3.11 -27.88 -35.88
CA PRO A 101 -3.68 -27.05 -34.82
C PRO A 101 -3.80 -25.59 -35.25
N TYR A 102 -4.96 -24.96 -35.05
CA TYR A 102 -5.25 -23.60 -35.53
C TYR A 102 -5.63 -22.61 -34.41
N GLY A 103 -6.43 -23.04 -33.44
CA GLY A 103 -6.93 -22.21 -32.34
C GLY A 103 -6.44 -22.71 -30.99
N ILE A 104 -6.20 -21.80 -30.05
CA ILE A 104 -5.72 -22.10 -28.70
C ILE A 104 -6.32 -21.14 -27.68
N ASP A 105 -6.64 -21.64 -26.48
CA ASP A 105 -6.97 -20.83 -25.30
C ASP A 105 -6.63 -21.63 -24.02
N VAL A 106 -6.64 -20.97 -22.87
CA VAL A 106 -6.19 -21.54 -21.58
C VAL A 106 -7.23 -21.29 -20.49
N ASP A 107 -7.53 -22.31 -19.67
CA ASP A 107 -8.40 -22.12 -18.50
C ASP A 107 -7.67 -21.54 -17.28
N ASN A 108 -8.43 -21.30 -16.21
CA ASN A 108 -7.91 -20.76 -14.95
C ASN A 108 -6.90 -21.70 -14.25
N ASP A 109 -6.90 -22.99 -14.58
CA ASP A 109 -5.98 -24.00 -14.03
C ASP A 109 -4.73 -24.19 -14.92
N GLY A 110 -4.64 -23.45 -16.03
CA GLY A 110 -3.54 -23.54 -16.99
C GLY A 110 -3.66 -24.70 -17.98
N ASN A 111 -4.80 -25.37 -18.08
CA ASN A 111 -5.02 -26.37 -19.13
C ASN A 111 -5.22 -25.66 -20.47
N VAL A 112 -4.61 -26.23 -21.51
CA VAL A 112 -4.56 -25.65 -22.84
C VAL A 112 -5.57 -26.36 -23.74
N PHE A 113 -6.52 -25.62 -24.28
CA PHE A 113 -7.49 -26.08 -25.26
C PHE A 113 -6.92 -25.81 -26.65
N VAL A 114 -6.87 -26.82 -27.50
CA VAL A 114 -6.34 -26.69 -28.87
C VAL A 114 -7.34 -27.24 -29.87
N VAL A 115 -7.62 -26.46 -30.90
CA VAL A 115 -8.45 -26.84 -32.04
C VAL A 115 -7.63 -27.63 -33.04
N GLY A 116 -8.05 -28.85 -33.34
CA GLY A 116 -7.52 -29.65 -34.45
C GLY A 116 -8.36 -29.46 -35.71
N HIS A 117 -7.87 -28.63 -36.64
CA HIS A 117 -8.61 -28.29 -37.86
C HIS A 117 -8.83 -29.50 -38.77
N ARG A 118 -7.82 -30.36 -38.94
CA ARG A 118 -7.93 -31.56 -39.79
C ARG A 118 -8.42 -32.80 -39.05
N SER A 119 -8.29 -32.81 -37.72
CA SER A 119 -8.85 -33.86 -36.86
C SER A 119 -10.30 -33.57 -36.45
N ASN A 120 -10.84 -32.38 -36.77
CA ASN A 120 -12.20 -31.95 -36.46
C ASN A 120 -12.56 -32.16 -34.97
N ASN A 121 -11.66 -31.73 -34.10
CA ASN A 121 -11.79 -31.92 -32.66
C ASN A 121 -11.27 -30.71 -31.87
N VAL A 122 -11.61 -30.67 -30.59
CA VAL A 122 -10.94 -29.86 -29.59
C VAL A 122 -10.33 -30.79 -28.55
N VAL A 123 -9.05 -30.57 -28.26
CA VAL A 123 -8.27 -31.34 -27.29
C VAL A 123 -7.92 -30.43 -26.13
N VAL A 124 -8.14 -30.87 -24.89
CA VAL A 124 -7.59 -30.21 -23.70
C VAL A 124 -6.32 -30.92 -23.28
N ILE A 125 -5.26 -30.17 -23.01
CA ILE A 125 -3.93 -30.63 -22.62
C ILE A 125 -3.61 -30.04 -21.24
N SER A 126 -3.06 -30.84 -20.33
CA SER A 126 -2.68 -30.34 -19.00
C SER A 126 -1.57 -29.29 -19.10
N SER A 127 -1.48 -28.41 -18.08
CA SER A 127 -0.47 -27.33 -18.03
C SER A 127 0.99 -27.81 -18.17
N ASP A 128 1.27 -29.07 -17.81
CA ASP A 128 2.57 -29.73 -17.97
C ASP A 128 2.78 -30.45 -19.32
N GLY A 129 1.78 -30.43 -20.22
CA GLY A 129 1.82 -31.05 -21.54
C GLY A 129 1.69 -32.58 -21.56
N LYS A 130 1.53 -33.25 -20.41
CA LYS A 130 1.64 -34.72 -20.31
C LYS A 130 0.34 -35.47 -20.56
N ARG A 131 -0.80 -34.89 -20.22
CA ARG A 131 -2.12 -35.53 -20.34
C ARG A 131 -2.96 -34.77 -21.33
N HIS A 132 -3.80 -35.49 -22.07
CA HIS A 132 -4.75 -34.88 -22.98
C HIS A 132 -6.02 -35.71 -23.09
N ARG A 133 -7.11 -35.08 -23.54
CA ARG A 133 -8.35 -35.76 -23.95
C ARG A 133 -9.08 -34.92 -25.00
N GLU A 134 -9.81 -35.57 -25.89
CA GLU A 134 -10.77 -34.91 -26.77
C GLU A 134 -12.02 -34.53 -25.96
N ILE A 135 -12.51 -33.31 -26.15
CA ILE A 135 -13.70 -32.79 -25.46
C ILE A 135 -14.83 -32.44 -26.41
N LEU A 136 -14.51 -32.24 -27.69
CA LEU A 136 -15.46 -32.03 -28.79
C LEU A 136 -14.89 -32.71 -30.03
N THR A 137 -15.77 -33.28 -30.84
CA THR A 137 -15.42 -34.08 -32.02
C THR A 137 -16.41 -33.84 -33.16
N VAL A 138 -16.24 -34.57 -34.27
CA VAL A 138 -17.18 -34.56 -35.41
C VAL A 138 -18.61 -34.91 -34.98
N SER A 139 -18.81 -35.81 -34.00
CA SER A 139 -20.17 -36.16 -33.54
C SER A 139 -20.89 -35.01 -32.86
N ASP A 140 -20.13 -34.05 -32.33
CA ASP A 140 -20.66 -32.83 -31.73
C ASP A 140 -20.95 -31.76 -32.80
N GLY A 141 -20.61 -32.03 -34.07
CA GLY A 141 -20.87 -31.13 -35.20
C GLY A 141 -19.69 -30.23 -35.56
N LEU A 142 -18.48 -30.56 -35.10
CA LEU A 142 -17.26 -29.90 -35.57
C LEU A 142 -16.94 -30.27 -37.01
N ASP A 143 -16.72 -29.24 -37.83
CA ASP A 143 -16.31 -29.37 -39.22
C ASP A 143 -15.33 -28.25 -39.56
N ASN A 144 -14.06 -28.62 -39.72
CA ASN A 144 -12.92 -27.72 -39.90
C ASN A 144 -12.93 -26.53 -38.93
N PRO A 145 -12.87 -26.77 -37.61
CA PRO A 145 -12.81 -25.71 -36.63
C PRO A 145 -11.50 -24.91 -36.76
N MET A 146 -11.58 -23.60 -36.53
CA MET A 146 -10.44 -22.68 -36.67
C MET A 146 -10.02 -22.00 -35.38
N SER A 147 -10.97 -21.62 -34.53
CA SER A 147 -10.69 -20.84 -33.33
C SER A 147 -11.57 -21.31 -32.18
N LEU A 148 -11.11 -21.04 -30.95
CA LEU A 148 -11.91 -21.23 -29.75
C LEU A 148 -11.68 -20.08 -28.77
N HIS A 149 -12.60 -19.92 -27.82
CA HIS A 149 -12.48 -19.03 -26.68
C HIS A 149 -13.10 -19.67 -25.44
N TYR A 150 -12.35 -19.69 -24.35
CA TYR A 150 -12.79 -20.12 -23.04
C TYR A 150 -13.11 -18.93 -22.15
N SER A 151 -14.33 -18.89 -21.62
CA SER A 151 -14.74 -17.90 -20.62
C SER A 151 -14.64 -18.51 -19.22
N GLY A 152 -13.64 -18.08 -18.44
CA GLY A 152 -13.47 -18.53 -17.06
C GLY A 152 -14.59 -18.10 -16.10
N THR A 153 -15.41 -17.10 -16.48
CA THR A 153 -16.53 -16.63 -15.64
C THR A 153 -17.80 -17.46 -15.84
N THR A 154 -18.09 -17.86 -17.08
CA THR A 154 -19.26 -18.69 -17.41
C THR A 154 -18.92 -20.18 -17.52
N ASN A 155 -17.63 -20.53 -17.50
CA ASN A 155 -17.12 -21.88 -17.75
C ASN A 155 -17.60 -22.44 -19.09
N GLN A 156 -17.66 -21.58 -20.12
CA GLN A 156 -18.11 -21.92 -21.46
C GLN A 156 -16.95 -21.91 -22.44
N LEU A 157 -16.99 -22.83 -23.41
CA LEU A 157 -16.03 -22.92 -24.50
C LEU A 157 -16.73 -22.68 -25.83
N LEU A 158 -16.47 -21.53 -26.45
CA LEU A 158 -16.97 -21.19 -27.77
C LEU A 158 -15.99 -21.69 -28.83
N VAL A 159 -16.50 -22.39 -29.86
CA VAL A 159 -15.68 -22.90 -30.98
C VAL A 159 -16.27 -22.42 -32.29
N ALA A 160 -15.42 -21.94 -33.20
CA ALA A 160 -15.82 -21.45 -34.51
C ALA A 160 -15.41 -22.42 -35.62
N ASN A 161 -16.39 -22.88 -36.40
CA ASN A 161 -16.18 -23.73 -37.58
C ASN A 161 -15.96 -22.88 -38.84
N TYR A 162 -15.10 -23.36 -39.75
CA TYR A 162 -14.84 -22.67 -41.02
C TYR A 162 -16.05 -22.69 -41.97
N PHE A 163 -16.77 -23.82 -42.05
CA PHE A 163 -17.88 -24.01 -42.98
C PHE A 163 -19.27 -23.91 -42.35
N ASN A 164 -19.39 -23.69 -41.04
CA ASN A 164 -20.68 -23.61 -40.36
C ASN A 164 -20.66 -22.52 -39.27
N SER A 165 -21.71 -21.71 -39.20
CA SER A 165 -21.85 -20.63 -38.20
C SER A 165 -22.26 -21.13 -36.81
N LYS A 166 -21.91 -22.38 -36.44
CA LYS A 166 -22.29 -22.96 -35.15
C LYS A 166 -21.28 -22.60 -34.07
N LEU A 167 -21.79 -21.99 -33.01
CA LEU A 167 -21.10 -21.82 -31.73
C LEU A 167 -21.54 -22.96 -30.82
N PHE A 168 -20.57 -23.70 -30.30
CA PHE A 168 -20.79 -24.69 -29.25
C PHE A 168 -20.59 -24.01 -27.89
N CYS A 169 -21.36 -24.37 -26.87
CA CYS A 169 -21.27 -23.83 -25.50
C CYS A 169 -21.32 -24.95 -24.47
#